data_AF-A0A418YBM9-F1
#
_entry.id   AF-A0A418YBM9-F1
#
_cell.length_a   1.000
_cell.length_b   1.000
_cell.length_c   1.000
_cell.angle_alpha   90.00
_cell.angle_beta   90.00
_cell.angle_gamma   90.00
#
_symmetry.space_group_name_H-M   'P 1'
#
loop_
_entity.id
_entity.type
_entity.pdbx_description
1 polymer ?
#
loop_
_entity_poly.entity_id
_entity_poly.type
_entity_poly.pdbx_seq_one_letter_code
_entity_poly.pdbx_strand_id
1 'polypeptide(L)'
;MIIYFKCIFFMPIHKRLWFNAIKAGLCILGLSPAPLSAEPADIISKDIVFVSTAWMKGEGTFRIIRYSSEYDPCFVLQHYQFGLNQGLTGSSRVCSAVLSNNEVLNVSQDLAGGSWFDRFDWQIPFLTFQLDTAKGQYGCKLNLTQLSNATAKCAAQ
;
A
#
# COMPACT_ATOMS: atom_id res chain seq x y z
N MET A 1 -18.47 -39.72 1.05
CA MET A 1 -19.31 -39.96 2.24
C MET A 1 -18.42 -39.92 3.46
N ILE A 2 -19.01 -39.38 4.52
CA ILE A 2 -18.48 -38.85 5.78
C ILE A 2 -17.41 -39.71 6.50
N ILE A 3 -16.22 -39.15 6.80
CA ILE A 3 -15.67 -38.63 8.10
C ILE A 3 -15.33 -39.77 9.12
N TYR A 4 -14.23 -39.84 9.89
CA TYR A 4 -13.64 -39.05 11.02
C TYR A 4 -12.39 -39.86 11.50
N PHE A 5 -11.35 -39.41 12.19
CA PHE A 5 -10.73 -38.13 12.60
C PHE A 5 -9.52 -38.53 13.48
N LYS A 6 -8.69 -37.54 13.82
CA LYS A 6 -7.79 -37.47 15.01
C LYS A 6 -6.50 -38.30 14.98
N CYS A 7 -5.35 -37.84 15.47
CA CYS A 7 -4.67 -36.53 15.57
C CYS A 7 -3.49 -36.75 16.55
N ILE A 8 -2.27 -36.34 16.13
CA ILE A 8 -1.18 -35.73 16.95
C ILE A 8 -0.56 -36.67 18.01
N PHE A 9 0.71 -36.68 18.44
CA PHE A 9 1.78 -35.70 18.68
C PHE A 9 3.14 -36.37 18.38
N PHE A 10 4.09 -35.72 17.69
CA PHE A 10 4.97 -34.61 18.11
C PHE A 10 6.26 -35.09 18.77
N MET A 11 7.36 -34.55 18.22
CA MET A 11 8.67 -34.34 18.83
C MET A 11 9.67 -35.50 18.90
N PRO A 12 10.97 -35.16 18.96
CA PRO A 12 12.03 -35.84 18.24
C PRO A 12 12.92 -36.59 19.22
N ILE A 13 14.06 -37.06 18.73
CA ILE A 13 15.25 -37.43 19.51
C ILE A 13 15.35 -38.94 19.85
N HIS A 14 16.46 -39.50 19.38
CA HIS A 14 17.14 -40.73 19.78
C HIS A 14 16.34 -42.04 19.88
N LYS A 15 16.50 -42.92 18.87
CA LYS A 15 17.24 -44.21 18.99
C LYS A 15 17.13 -45.03 17.71
N ARG A 16 18.22 -45.74 17.40
CA ARG A 16 18.30 -46.81 16.40
C ARG A 16 17.20 -47.84 16.63
N LEU A 17 16.46 -48.17 15.58
CA LEU A 17 15.74 -49.43 15.45
C LEU A 17 15.92 -49.93 14.01
N TRP A 18 16.44 -51.16 13.91
CA TRP A 18 16.62 -51.89 12.67
C TRP A 18 15.27 -52.45 12.22
N PHE A 19 14.95 -52.30 10.93
CA PHE A 19 14.06 -53.22 10.23
C PHE A 19 14.64 -53.53 8.84
N ASN A 20 14.94 -54.81 8.62
CA ASN A 20 15.20 -55.40 7.31
C ASN A 20 13.90 -56.04 6.81
N ALA A 21 13.43 -55.64 5.63
CA ALA A 21 12.74 -56.47 4.62
C ALA A 21 12.23 -55.52 3.50
N ILE A 22 12.81 -55.55 2.29
CA ILE A 22 12.43 -56.40 1.15
C ILE A 22 10.95 -56.11 0.76
N LYS A 23 10.58 -55.59 -0.41
CA LYS A 23 10.95 -56.00 -1.77
C LYS A 23 10.47 -54.92 -2.76
N ALA A 24 11.32 -54.63 -3.73
CA ALA A 24 11.04 -54.33 -5.14
C ALA A 24 9.72 -53.61 -5.53
N GLY A 25 9.88 -52.43 -6.15
CA GLY A 25 8.83 -51.76 -6.91
C GLY A 25 9.44 -50.66 -7.79
N LEU A 26 9.99 -51.10 -8.92
CA LEU A 26 10.59 -50.34 -10.02
C LEU A 26 9.74 -49.14 -10.48
N CYS A 27 10.35 -47.96 -10.68
CA CYS A 27 10.11 -47.02 -11.80
C CYS A 27 11.08 -45.82 -11.69
N ILE A 28 12.14 -45.76 -12.50
CA ILE A 28 12.23 -45.10 -13.81
C ILE A 28 12.55 -43.59 -13.69
N LEU A 29 13.73 -43.27 -14.23
CA LEU A 29 14.20 -42.00 -14.81
C LEU A 29 14.37 -40.79 -13.90
N GLY A 30 15.60 -40.28 -13.90
CA GLY A 30 15.99 -39.04 -13.27
C GLY A 30 15.31 -37.84 -13.92
N LEU A 31 14.82 -36.97 -13.05
CA LEU A 31 14.75 -35.52 -13.21
C LEU A 31 14.63 -35.01 -11.78
N SER A 32 15.73 -34.51 -11.21
CA SER A 32 15.62 -33.68 -10.00
C SER A 32 14.72 -32.50 -10.36
N PRO A 33 13.55 -32.30 -9.73
CA PRO A 33 12.97 -30.99 -9.74
C PRO A 33 13.98 -30.11 -9.00
N ALA A 34 14.64 -29.22 -9.74
CA ALA A 34 15.33 -28.10 -9.12
C ALA A 34 14.37 -27.52 -8.07
N PRO A 35 14.80 -27.28 -6.83
CA PRO A 35 13.98 -26.51 -5.92
C PRO A 35 13.75 -25.17 -6.65
N LEU A 36 12.50 -24.90 -7.05
CA LEU A 36 12.05 -23.55 -7.33
C LEU A 36 12.19 -22.81 -6.00
N SER A 37 13.41 -22.35 -5.73
CA SER A 37 13.69 -21.40 -4.68
C SER A 37 12.95 -20.16 -5.12
N ALA A 38 11.75 -19.97 -4.58
CA ALA A 38 11.10 -18.67 -4.62
C ALA A 38 12.12 -17.71 -3.99
N GLU A 39 12.71 -16.88 -4.84
CA GLU A 39 13.55 -15.78 -4.43
C GLU A 39 12.74 -15.00 -3.39
N PRO A 40 13.31 -14.70 -2.20
CA PRO A 40 12.59 -13.89 -1.23
C PRO A 40 12.19 -12.61 -1.95
N ALA A 41 10.87 -12.36 -2.03
CA ALA A 41 10.36 -11.15 -2.65
C ALA A 41 11.12 -9.97 -2.06
N ASP A 42 11.74 -9.16 -2.92
CA ASP A 42 12.53 -8.01 -2.49
C ASP A 42 11.71 -7.24 -1.46
N ILE A 43 12.27 -7.08 -0.26
CA ILE A 43 11.70 -6.19 0.76
C ILE A 43 11.99 -4.79 0.24
N ILE A 44 11.22 -4.31 -0.74
CA ILE A 44 11.45 -2.99 -1.27
C ILE A 44 11.04 -1.98 -0.20
N SER A 45 12.00 -1.13 0.16
CA SER A 45 11.82 -0.04 1.10
C SER A 45 10.66 0.86 0.63
N LYS A 46 9.76 1.21 1.56
CA LYS A 46 8.73 2.23 1.33
C LYS A 46 9.40 3.60 1.30
N ASP A 47 10.08 3.92 0.22
CA ASP A 47 10.80 5.17 0.12
C ASP A 47 9.83 6.34 0.00
N ILE A 48 10.03 7.34 0.85
CA ILE A 48 9.37 8.64 0.73
C ILE A 48 9.99 9.31 -0.49
N VAL A 49 9.17 9.55 -1.51
CA VAL A 49 9.61 10.15 -2.78
C VAL A 49 9.28 11.63 -2.87
N PHE A 50 8.36 12.12 -2.03
CA PHE A 50 7.99 13.52 -2.01
C PHE A 50 7.56 13.97 -0.61
N VAL A 51 8.07 15.13 -0.19
CA VAL A 51 7.61 15.84 1.00
C VAL A 51 7.51 17.32 0.67
N SER A 52 6.40 17.94 1.05
CA SER A 52 6.25 19.39 0.97
C SER A 52 5.44 19.90 2.14
N THR A 53 5.67 21.15 2.53
CA THR A 53 5.00 21.80 3.64
C THR A 53 4.48 23.17 3.24
N ALA A 54 3.37 23.58 3.84
CA ALA A 54 2.82 24.91 3.68
C ALA A 54 2.23 25.43 4.99
N TRP A 55 2.36 26.72 5.22
CA TRP A 55 1.75 27.41 6.35
C TRP A 55 0.44 28.06 5.93
N MET A 56 -0.63 27.82 6.69
CA MET A 56 -1.92 28.50 6.55
C MET A 56 -2.18 29.34 7.79
N LYS A 57 -2.32 30.66 7.59
CA LYS A 57 -2.55 31.61 8.68
C LYS A 57 -3.84 31.25 9.44
N GLY A 58 -3.74 31.14 10.76
CA GLY A 58 -4.85 30.81 11.65
C GLY A 58 -5.09 29.31 11.84
N GLU A 59 -4.44 28.45 11.05
CA GLU A 59 -4.71 27.01 11.01
C GLU A 59 -3.47 26.18 11.34
N GLY A 60 -2.28 26.60 10.90
CA GLY A 60 -1.00 25.95 11.21
C GLY A 60 -0.23 25.48 9.98
N THR A 61 0.67 24.52 10.19
CA THR A 61 1.46 23.89 9.11
C THR A 61 0.77 22.64 8.60
N PHE A 62 0.67 22.53 7.29
CA PHE A 62 0.32 21.30 6.59
C PHE A 62 1.57 20.68 6.00
N ARG A 63 1.62 19.35 5.98
CA ARG A 63 2.70 18.58 5.37
C ARG A 63 2.11 17.45 4.54
N ILE A 64 2.55 17.32 3.31
CA ILE A 64 2.22 16.18 2.46
C ILE A 64 3.42 15.25 2.36
N ILE A 65 3.13 13.96 2.36
CA ILE A 65 4.12 12.89 2.21
C ILE A 65 3.59 11.93 1.16
N ARG A 66 4.34 11.74 0.09
CA ARG A 66 4.10 10.69 -0.90
C ARG A 66 5.18 9.63 -0.77
N TYR A 67 4.77 8.38 -0.84
CA TYR A 67 5.66 7.24 -0.95
C TYR A 67 5.76 6.82 -2.43
N SER A 68 6.67 5.90 -2.74
CA SER A 68 6.70 5.29 -4.07
C SER A 68 5.34 4.65 -4.39
N SER A 69 4.80 4.99 -5.56
CA SER A 69 3.47 4.56 -6.02
C SER A 69 3.37 3.07 -6.26
N GLU A 70 4.50 2.39 -6.50
CA GLU A 70 4.56 0.93 -6.65
C GLU A 70 4.18 0.20 -5.35
N TYR A 71 4.39 0.83 -4.20
CA TYR A 71 4.09 0.24 -2.88
C TYR A 71 2.90 0.89 -2.20
N ASP A 72 2.77 2.21 -2.34
CA ASP A 72 1.74 2.98 -1.68
C ASP A 72 1.29 4.13 -2.58
N PRO A 73 0.22 3.93 -3.38
CA PRO A 73 -0.29 4.93 -4.30
C PRO A 73 -1.02 6.08 -3.58
N CYS A 74 -1.24 5.96 -2.27
CA CYS A 74 -1.84 7.01 -1.45
C CYS A 74 -0.81 8.04 -1.01
N PHE A 75 -1.27 9.24 -0.65
CA PHE A 75 -0.44 10.20 0.08
C PHE A 75 -0.99 10.45 1.49
N VAL A 76 -0.12 10.95 2.37
CA VAL A 76 -0.49 11.34 3.73
C VAL A 76 -0.48 12.86 3.82
N LEU A 77 -1.55 13.41 4.38
CA LEU A 77 -1.68 14.82 4.74
C LEU A 77 -1.65 14.95 6.26
N GLN A 78 -0.62 15.62 6.76
CA GLN A 78 -0.40 15.90 8.16
C GLN A 78 -0.71 17.37 8.46
N HIS A 79 -1.19 17.63 9.67
CA HIS A 79 -1.50 18.95 10.18
C HIS A 79 -0.83 19.17 11.54
N TYR A 80 -0.31 20.37 11.72
CA TYR A 80 0.41 20.82 12.91
C TYR A 80 -0.06 22.23 13.28
N GLN A 81 -0.95 22.33 14.25
CA GLN A 81 -1.58 23.59 14.65
C GLN A 81 -0.56 24.70 14.98
N PHE A 82 0.56 24.34 15.62
CA PHE A 82 1.57 25.30 16.08
C PHE A 82 2.94 25.10 15.41
N GLY A 83 2.96 24.44 14.25
CA GLY A 83 4.18 24.15 13.48
C GLY A 83 4.81 22.79 13.82
N LEU A 84 5.79 22.39 12.99
CA LEU A 84 6.33 21.02 12.97
C LEU A 84 6.98 20.58 14.29
N ASN A 85 7.52 21.53 15.08
CA ASN A 85 8.23 21.24 16.33
C ASN A 85 7.30 20.97 17.52
N GLN A 86 6.01 21.32 17.40
CA GLN A 86 5.02 21.21 18.48
C GLN A 86 4.22 19.90 18.43
N GLY A 87 4.54 19.04 17.45
CA GLY A 87 3.90 17.75 17.29
C GLY A 87 2.68 17.76 16.35
N LEU A 88 2.36 16.57 15.87
CA LEU A 88 1.28 16.31 14.91
C LEU A 88 -0.07 16.48 15.60
N THR A 89 -0.94 17.34 15.05
CA THR A 89 -2.30 17.55 15.55
C THR A 89 -3.35 16.77 14.76
N GLY A 90 -3.05 16.40 13.51
CA GLY A 90 -3.92 15.55 12.70
C GLY A 90 -3.18 14.87 11.56
N SER A 91 -3.63 13.70 11.15
CA SER A 91 -3.09 12.99 9.99
C SER A 91 -4.22 12.27 9.27
N SER A 92 -4.28 12.46 7.96
CA SER A 92 -5.21 11.79 7.08
C SER A 92 -4.45 11.11 5.95
N ARG A 93 -4.86 9.89 5.62
CA ARG A 93 -4.35 9.13 4.48
C ARG A 93 -5.36 9.25 3.35
N VAL A 94 -4.95 9.84 2.24
CA VAL A 94 -5.81 10.10 1.09
C VAL A 94 -5.52 9.05 0.03
N CYS A 95 -6.50 8.16 -0.16
CA CYS A 95 -6.46 7.08 -1.16
C CYS A 95 -7.58 7.20 -2.19
N SER A 96 -8.51 8.14 -2.02
CA SER A 96 -9.69 8.25 -2.86
C SER A 96 -9.94 9.66 -3.34
N ALA A 97 -10.57 9.73 -4.51
CA ALA A 97 -10.98 10.96 -5.15
C ALA A 97 -12.37 10.81 -5.75
N VAL A 98 -13.14 11.90 -5.75
CA VAL A 98 -14.43 12.01 -6.41
C VAL A 98 -14.21 12.69 -7.76
N LEU A 99 -14.52 11.99 -8.84
CA LEU A 99 -14.47 12.51 -10.21
C LEU A 99 -15.69 13.39 -10.50
N SER A 100 -15.65 14.14 -11.61
CA SER A 100 -16.71 15.08 -12.01
C SER A 100 -18.07 14.43 -12.30
N ASN A 101 -18.09 13.13 -12.59
CA ASN A 101 -19.29 12.31 -12.76
C ASN A 101 -19.82 11.73 -11.42
N ASN A 102 -19.27 12.16 -10.28
CA ASN A 102 -19.52 11.63 -8.93
C ASN A 102 -19.04 10.18 -8.69
N GLU A 103 -18.26 9.61 -9.60
CA GLU A 103 -17.58 8.34 -9.36
C GLU A 103 -16.49 8.52 -8.29
N VAL A 104 -16.44 7.60 -7.34
CA VAL A 104 -15.37 7.56 -6.34
C VAL A 104 -14.30 6.58 -6.82
N LEU A 105 -13.13 7.10 -7.16
CA LEU A 105 -11.97 6.29 -7.51
C LEU A 105 -11.11 6.10 -6.27
N ASN A 106 -10.82 4.85 -5.91
CA ASN A 106 -9.92 4.50 -4.82
C ASN A 106 -8.64 3.88 -5.39
N VAL A 107 -7.53 4.63 -5.36
CA VAL A 107 -6.25 4.17 -5.92
C VAL A 107 -5.64 3.02 -5.12
N SER A 108 -6.03 2.82 -3.85
CA SER A 108 -5.55 1.69 -3.07
C SER A 108 -6.13 0.34 -3.53
N GLN A 109 -7.14 0.36 -4.40
CA GLN A 109 -7.78 -0.83 -4.96
C GLN A 109 -7.27 -1.14 -6.37
N ASP A 110 -6.41 -0.29 -6.94
CA ASP A 110 -5.79 -0.52 -8.25
C ASP A 110 -4.57 -1.45 -8.11
N LEU A 111 -4.86 -2.76 -8.07
CA LEU A 111 -3.83 -3.80 -7.94
C LEU A 111 -2.94 -3.94 -9.18
N ALA A 112 -3.33 -3.36 -10.32
CA ALA A 112 -2.56 -3.44 -11.55
C ALA A 112 -1.37 -2.47 -11.57
N GLY A 113 -1.31 -1.52 -10.63
CA GLY A 113 -0.25 -0.52 -10.59
C GLY A 113 -0.35 0.43 -11.79
N GLY A 114 -1.30 1.36 -11.75
CA GLY A 114 -1.46 2.35 -12.82
C GLY A 114 -2.06 3.66 -12.36
N SER A 115 -2.38 3.79 -11.08
CA SER A 115 -3.04 4.97 -10.52
C SER A 115 -2.31 5.51 -9.31
N TRP A 116 -1.99 6.80 -9.31
CA TRP A 116 -1.32 7.47 -8.21
C TRP A 116 -1.58 8.97 -8.23
N PHE A 117 -1.29 9.62 -7.10
CA PHE A 117 -1.35 11.08 -6.99
C PHE A 117 0.03 11.69 -7.21
N ASP A 118 0.12 12.78 -7.97
CA ASP A 118 1.38 13.47 -8.22
C ASP A 118 1.20 14.98 -8.43
N ARG A 119 2.28 15.71 -8.73
CA ARG A 119 2.27 17.15 -9.09
C ARG A 119 1.55 18.03 -8.08
N PHE A 120 1.90 17.85 -6.81
CA PHE A 120 1.32 18.60 -5.72
C PHE A 120 1.74 20.08 -5.74
N ASP A 121 0.76 20.96 -5.55
CA ASP A 121 0.95 22.41 -5.46
C ASP A 121 0.05 23.01 -4.38
N TRP A 122 0.59 24.00 -3.65
CA TRP A 122 -0.10 24.63 -2.53
C TRP A 122 -0.81 25.90 -2.99
N GLN A 123 -2.14 25.83 -3.07
CA GLN A 123 -3.01 26.96 -3.44
C GLN A 123 -3.97 27.28 -2.30
N ILE A 124 -3.41 27.73 -1.18
CA ILE A 124 -4.13 27.97 0.09
C ILE A 124 -5.47 28.70 -0.14
N PRO A 125 -6.60 28.19 0.38
CA PRO A 125 -6.75 27.11 1.38
C PRO A 125 -6.82 25.69 0.80
N PHE A 126 -6.35 25.50 -0.43
CA PHE A 126 -6.42 24.23 -1.13
C PHE A 126 -5.05 23.62 -1.39
N LEU A 127 -5.03 22.30 -1.45
CA LEU A 127 -3.95 21.54 -2.06
C LEU A 127 -4.44 21.07 -3.43
N THR A 128 -3.73 21.45 -4.49
CA THR A 128 -3.99 20.96 -5.85
C THR A 128 -2.98 19.90 -6.22
N PHE A 129 -3.39 18.91 -7.00
CA PHE A 129 -2.54 17.80 -7.44
C PHE A 129 -3.15 17.13 -8.66
N GLN A 130 -2.40 16.22 -9.28
CA GLN A 130 -2.86 15.38 -10.36
C GLN A 130 -3.17 13.98 -9.83
N LEU A 131 -4.22 13.37 -10.35
CA LEU A 131 -4.47 11.94 -10.25
C LEU A 131 -4.21 11.33 -11.63
N ASP A 132 -3.17 10.53 -11.72
CA ASP A 132 -2.87 9.69 -12.87
C ASP A 132 -3.60 8.36 -12.71
N THR A 133 -4.20 7.85 -13.79
CA THR A 133 -4.86 6.54 -13.84
C THR A 133 -4.66 5.92 -15.22
N ALA A 134 -4.94 4.63 -15.36
CA ALA A 134 -5.02 3.97 -16.67
C ALA A 134 -6.04 4.59 -17.64
N LYS A 135 -7.05 5.31 -17.13
CA LYS A 135 -8.13 5.94 -17.93
C LYS A 135 -7.80 7.39 -18.34
N GLY A 136 -6.74 8.00 -17.80
CA GLY A 136 -6.38 9.39 -18.06
C GLY A 136 -5.89 10.13 -16.82
N GLN A 137 -5.66 11.43 -17.01
CA GLN A 137 -5.15 12.36 -15.99
C GLN A 137 -6.26 13.30 -15.53
N TYR A 138 -6.33 13.52 -14.22
CA TYR A 138 -7.35 14.35 -13.60
C TYR A 138 -6.69 15.40 -12.71
N GLY A 139 -7.13 16.65 -12.84
CA GLY A 139 -6.75 17.73 -11.96
C GLY A 139 -7.61 17.69 -10.70
N CYS A 140 -6.96 17.59 -9.54
CA CYS A 140 -7.59 17.39 -8.26
C CYS A 140 -7.38 18.57 -7.32
N LYS A 141 -8.34 18.77 -6.42
CA LYS A 141 -8.32 19.81 -5.40
C LYS A 141 -8.88 19.28 -4.08
N LEU A 142 -8.17 19.56 -2.99
CA LEU A 142 -8.54 19.21 -1.62
C LEU A 142 -8.63 20.47 -0.77
N ASN A 143 -9.73 20.65 -0.04
CA ASN A 143 -9.93 21.78 0.86
C ASN A 143 -9.31 21.48 2.24
N LEU A 144 -8.34 22.29 2.66
CA LEU A 144 -7.57 22.09 3.89
C LEU A 144 -8.34 22.51 5.15
N THR A 145 -9.42 23.29 5.03
CA THR A 145 -10.25 23.71 6.19
C THR A 145 -11.20 22.61 6.68
N GLN A 146 -11.34 21.51 5.94
CA GLN A 146 -12.27 20.41 6.24
C GLN A 146 -11.54 19.05 6.29
N LEU A 147 -10.42 19.01 7.00
CA LEU A 147 -9.55 17.81 7.10
C LEU A 147 -10.28 16.51 7.47
N SER A 148 -11.25 16.58 8.39
CA SER A 148 -12.01 15.40 8.86
C SER A 148 -12.84 14.73 7.78
N ASN A 149 -13.25 15.48 6.75
CA ASN A 149 -14.04 15.00 5.61
C ASN A 149 -13.32 15.24 4.27
N ALA A 150 -11.99 15.38 4.31
CA ALA A 150 -11.19 15.82 3.18
C ALA A 150 -11.29 14.82 2.04
N THR A 151 -12.16 15.14 1.08
CA THR A 151 -12.39 14.35 -0.13
C THR A 151 -11.82 15.12 -1.30
N ALA A 152 -10.87 14.53 -1.99
CA ALA A 152 -10.30 15.11 -3.20
C ALA A 152 -11.37 15.18 -4.27
N LYS A 153 -11.60 16.35 -4.86
CA LYS A 153 -12.47 16.51 -6.02
C LYS A 153 -11.63 16.67 -7.26
N CYS A 154 -11.88 15.86 -8.28
CA CYS A 154 -11.09 15.83 -9.50
C CYS A 154 -11.95 16.01 -10.75
N ALA A 155 -11.39 16.68 -11.74
CA ALA A 155 -11.97 16.83 -13.06
C ALA A 155 -10.96 16.38 -14.12
N ALA A 156 -11.44 15.83 -15.23
CA ALA A 156 -10.56 15.49 -16.36
C ALA A 156 -9.85 16.76 -16.86
N GLN A 157 -8.57 16.61 -17.22
CA GLN A 157 -7.77 17.69 -17.81
C GLN A 157 -7.90 17.72 -19.33
#